data_AF-A0A8K0LZ99-F1
#
_entry.id   AF-A0A8K0LZ99-F1
#
_cell.length_a   1.000
_cell.length_b   1.000
_cell.length_c   1.000
_cell.angle_alpha   90.00
_cell.angle_beta   90.00
_cell.angle_gamma   90.00
#
_symmetry.space_group_name_H-M   'P 1'
#
loop_
_entity.id
_entity.type
_entity.pdbx_description
1 polymer ?
#
loop_
_entity_poly.entity_id
_entity_poly.type
_entity_poly.pdbx_seq_one_letter_code
_entity_poly.pdbx_strand_id
1 'polypeptide(L)'
;MGSPAPHHRHQSSLEGVIDFSPSIEHPLSPDQRDKADGVFTGIINHFEGSSTADKPYNRAKLVRMTYEYARSEDSRCNFLQAFFGSVNITMDDSIDFNDETVEEEIHSSLNSFADFLVDNFFLPRSSSLPLS
;
A
#
# COMPACT_ATOMS: atom_id res chain seq x y z
N MET A 1 9.16 -25.99 35.97
CA MET A 1 9.89 -25.06 35.07
C MET A 1 9.95 -25.73 33.70
N GLY A 2 9.14 -25.27 32.75
CA GLY A 2 9.14 -25.78 31.37
C GLY A 2 9.22 -24.60 30.42
N SER A 3 10.29 -24.55 29.63
CA SER A 3 10.50 -23.49 28.63
C SER A 3 9.45 -23.60 27.53
N PRO A 4 8.83 -22.50 27.07
CA PRO A 4 7.92 -22.57 25.94
C PRO A 4 8.70 -22.83 24.65
N ALA A 5 8.24 -23.80 23.87
CA ALA A 5 8.80 -24.11 22.56
C ALA A 5 8.67 -22.88 21.63
N PRO A 6 9.66 -22.62 20.77
CA PRO A 6 9.58 -21.55 19.80
C PRO A 6 8.45 -21.91 18.83
N HIS A 7 7.35 -21.17 18.90
CA HIS A 7 6.25 -21.32 17.96
C HIS A 7 6.71 -20.79 16.61
N HIS A 8 7.32 -21.69 15.84
CA HIS A 8 7.56 -21.54 14.42
C HIS A 8 6.18 -21.47 13.77
N ARG A 9 5.62 -20.27 13.69
CA ARG A 9 4.31 -20.05 13.12
C ARG A 9 4.51 -19.18 11.90
N HIS A 10 4.11 -19.75 10.77
CA HIS A 10 4.01 -19.14 9.46
C HIS A 10 3.71 -17.66 9.60
N GLN A 11 4.75 -16.84 9.44
CA GLN A 11 4.53 -15.56 8.79
C GLN A 11 3.84 -15.95 7.48
N SER A 12 2.61 -15.51 7.27
CA SER A 12 2.16 -15.28 5.91
C SER A 12 3.11 -14.21 5.41
N SER A 13 4.22 -14.68 4.87
CA SER A 13 5.27 -13.83 4.42
C SER A 13 4.69 -13.02 3.29
N LEU A 14 4.98 -11.74 3.35
CA LEU A 14 4.36 -10.73 2.52
C LEU A 14 4.80 -10.90 1.04
N GLU A 15 5.73 -11.83 0.78
CA GLU A 15 6.19 -12.41 -0.50
C GLU A 15 5.08 -12.79 -1.49
N GLY A 16 3.86 -13.11 -1.02
CA GLY A 16 2.73 -13.49 -1.89
C GLY A 16 1.88 -12.33 -2.42
N VAL A 17 2.02 -11.13 -1.83
CA VAL A 17 1.22 -9.92 -2.17
C VAL A 17 2.13 -8.78 -2.62
N ILE A 18 3.35 -8.72 -2.09
CA ILE A 18 4.40 -7.78 -2.46
C ILE A 18 5.65 -8.64 -2.69
N ASP A 19 6.22 -8.59 -3.88
CA ASP A 19 7.47 -9.30 -4.14
C ASP A 19 8.60 -8.61 -3.34
N PHE A 20 8.93 -9.17 -2.18
CA PHE A 20 10.14 -8.82 -1.40
C PHE A 20 11.38 -9.53 -1.91
N SER A 21 11.31 -10.16 -3.09
CA SER A 21 12.53 -10.58 -3.77
C SER A 21 13.48 -9.38 -3.84
N PRO A 22 14.78 -9.64 -3.90
CA PRO A 22 15.77 -8.59 -3.95
C PRO A 22 15.53 -7.58 -5.07
N SER A 23 14.62 -7.78 -6.03
CA SER A 23 14.13 -6.78 -7.00
C SER A 23 13.77 -5.38 -6.45
N ILE A 24 13.59 -5.18 -5.13
CA ILE A 24 13.78 -3.87 -4.45
C ILE A 24 15.30 -3.49 -4.39
N GLU A 25 16.09 -3.89 -5.38
CA GLU A 25 17.57 -3.85 -5.36
C GLU A 25 18.09 -2.52 -5.89
N HIS A 26 17.21 -1.75 -6.54
CA HIS A 26 17.54 -0.47 -7.12
C HIS A 26 16.61 0.60 -6.55
N PRO A 27 17.14 1.47 -5.66
CA PRO A 27 16.50 2.72 -5.33
C PRO A 27 16.06 3.40 -6.63
N LEU A 28 14.82 3.88 -6.68
CA LEU A 28 14.34 4.63 -7.83
C LEU A 28 15.34 5.74 -8.14
N SER A 29 15.72 5.88 -9.41
CA SER A 29 16.47 7.05 -9.82
C SER A 29 15.66 8.32 -9.51
N PRO A 30 16.30 9.49 -9.35
CA PRO A 30 15.57 10.74 -9.13
C PRO A 30 14.46 10.96 -10.17
N ASP A 31 14.73 10.67 -11.44
CA ASP A 31 13.74 10.80 -12.52
C ASP A 31 12.58 9.81 -12.39
N GLN A 32 12.85 8.56 -11.99
CA GLN A 32 11.80 7.56 -11.76
C GLN A 32 10.94 7.94 -10.56
N ARG A 33 11.57 8.47 -9.52
CA ARG A 33 10.87 8.94 -8.32
C ARG A 33 9.96 10.11 -8.63
N ASP A 34 10.44 11.11 -9.37
CA ASP A 34 9.64 12.29 -9.71
C ASP A 34 8.43 11.92 -10.58
N LYS A 35 8.60 10.96 -11.51
CA LYS A 35 7.48 10.40 -12.29
C LYS A 35 6.49 9.63 -11.42
N ALA A 36 6.99 8.71 -10.58
CA ALA A 36 6.17 7.92 -9.69
C ALA A 36 5.37 8.79 -8.72
N ASP A 37 5.97 9.86 -8.20
CA ASP A 37 5.31 10.85 -7.34
C ASP A 37 4.18 11.59 -8.08
N GLY A 38 4.44 11.99 -9.33
CA GLY A 38 3.43 12.61 -10.20
C GLY A 38 2.23 11.70 -10.47
N VAL A 39 2.48 10.45 -10.88
CA VAL A 39 1.42 9.46 -11.14
C VAL A 39 0.65 9.15 -9.86
N PHE A 40 1.35 8.89 -8.75
CA PHE A 40 0.76 8.64 -7.44
C PHE A 40 -0.15 9.80 -7.00
N THR A 41 0.35 11.03 -7.06
CA THR A 41 -0.41 12.22 -6.69
C THR A 41 -1.64 12.41 -7.59
N GLY A 42 -1.52 12.11 -8.89
CA GLY A 42 -2.64 12.10 -9.83
C GLY A 42 -3.76 11.15 -9.40
N ILE A 43 -3.42 9.89 -9.10
CA ILE A 43 -4.36 8.87 -8.61
C ILE A 43 -5.03 9.34 -7.31
N ILE A 44 -4.24 9.76 -6.33
CA ILE A 44 -4.76 10.17 -5.02
C ILE A 44 -5.73 11.36 -5.17
N ASN A 45 -5.36 12.38 -5.94
CA ASN A 45 -6.22 13.57 -6.12
C ASN A 45 -7.53 13.24 -6.81
N HIS A 46 -7.52 12.29 -7.75
CA HIS A 46 -8.72 11.82 -8.45
C HIS A 46 -9.70 11.14 -7.48
N PHE A 47 -9.20 10.26 -6.60
CA PHE A 47 -10.06 9.46 -5.70
C PHE A 47 -10.26 10.04 -4.30
N GLU A 48 -9.51 11.06 -3.87
CA GLU A 48 -9.69 11.60 -2.52
C GLU A 48 -11.05 12.28 -2.34
N GLY A 49 -11.55 12.95 -3.40
CA GLY A 49 -12.83 13.64 -3.41
C GLY A 49 -14.05 12.70 -3.45
N SER A 50 -13.87 11.43 -3.84
CA SER A 50 -14.97 10.46 -3.99
C SER A 50 -15.27 9.66 -2.72
N SER A 51 -14.63 10.00 -1.59
CA SER A 51 -14.85 9.29 -0.33
C SER A 51 -16.29 9.44 0.15
N THR A 52 -17.04 8.33 0.08
CA THR A 52 -18.42 8.25 0.54
C THR A 52 -18.47 8.25 2.07
N ALA A 53 -19.49 8.89 2.64
CA ALA A 53 -19.70 9.01 4.08
C ALA A 53 -19.89 7.66 4.81
N ASP A 54 -20.13 6.58 4.06
CA ASP A 54 -20.42 5.24 4.59
C ASP A 54 -19.16 4.45 5.00
N LYS A 55 -17.96 4.92 4.64
CA LYS A 55 -16.70 4.25 4.97
C LYS A 55 -16.14 4.80 6.29
N PRO A 56 -15.57 3.93 7.17
CA PRO A 56 -15.07 4.34 8.48
C PRO A 56 -13.85 5.28 8.40
N TYR A 57 -13.19 5.35 7.25
CA TYR A 57 -12.08 6.24 6.98
C TYR A 57 -11.93 6.50 5.47
N ASN A 58 -11.29 7.61 5.13
CA ASN A 58 -10.93 7.96 3.75
C ASN A 58 -9.66 7.19 3.35
N ARG A 59 -9.81 6.22 2.43
CA ARG A 59 -8.76 5.30 1.98
C ARG A 59 -7.67 6.02 1.17
N ALA A 60 -8.05 6.85 0.21
CA ALA A 60 -7.09 7.65 -0.58
C ALA A 60 -6.25 8.57 0.34
N LYS A 61 -6.91 9.24 1.30
CA LYS A 61 -6.24 10.09 2.28
C LYS A 61 -5.30 9.30 3.19
N LEU A 62 -5.68 8.09 3.62
CA LEU A 62 -4.80 7.21 4.40
C LEU A 62 -3.53 6.86 3.62
N VAL A 63 -3.68 6.45 2.36
CA VAL A 63 -2.55 6.09 1.48
C VAL A 63 -1.64 7.30 1.28
N ARG A 64 -2.20 8.49 1.00
CA ARG A 64 -1.43 9.74 0.89
C ARG A 64 -0.65 10.05 2.17
N MET A 65 -1.30 10.02 3.32
CA MET A 65 -0.65 10.33 4.59
C MET A 65 0.45 9.32 4.92
N THR A 66 0.25 8.03 4.62
CA THR A 66 1.28 7.01 4.84
C THR A 66 2.54 7.31 4.00
N TYR A 67 2.36 7.76 2.75
CA TYR A 67 3.45 8.20 1.90
C TYR A 67 4.13 9.50 2.40
N GLU A 68 3.36 10.56 2.64
CA GLU A 68 3.88 11.89 3.02
C GLU A 68 4.69 11.83 4.33
N TYR A 69 4.22 11.06 5.30
CA TYR A 69 4.83 10.93 6.62
C TYR A 69 5.91 9.83 6.69
N ALA A 70 6.24 9.15 5.60
CA ALA A 70 7.40 8.28 5.53
C ALA A 70 8.69 9.10 5.78
N ARG A 71 9.54 8.59 6.69
CA ARG A 71 10.62 9.38 7.32
C ARG A 71 11.88 9.57 6.48
N SER A 72 12.13 8.69 5.52
CA SER A 72 13.29 8.75 4.62
C SER A 72 12.84 8.69 3.16
N GLU A 73 13.69 9.19 2.26
CA GLU A 73 13.46 9.05 0.82
C GLU A 73 13.38 7.57 0.42
N ASP A 74 14.23 6.71 0.99
CA ASP A 74 14.16 5.26 0.76
C ASP A 74 12.80 4.69 1.19
N SER A 75 12.25 5.14 2.31
CA SER A 75 10.92 4.71 2.77
C SER A 75 9.82 5.14 1.80
N ARG A 76 9.93 6.36 1.23
CA ARG A 76 9.01 6.86 0.21
C ARG A 76 9.12 6.06 -1.09
N CYS A 77 10.34 5.77 -1.55
CA CYS A 77 10.58 4.95 -2.74
C CYS A 77 10.02 3.53 -2.56
N ASN A 78 10.27 2.91 -1.42
CA ASN A 78 9.74 1.58 -1.10
C ASN A 78 8.21 1.59 -1.05
N PHE A 79 7.61 2.64 -0.49
CA PHE A 79 6.16 2.80 -0.47
C PHE A 79 5.59 2.91 -1.89
N LEU A 80 6.19 3.73 -2.75
CA LEU A 80 5.75 3.87 -4.15
C LEU A 80 5.86 2.52 -4.89
N GLN A 81 6.99 1.83 -4.77
CA GLN A 81 7.17 0.50 -5.36
C GLN A 81 6.10 -0.49 -4.90
N ALA A 82 5.82 -0.54 -3.60
CA ALA A 82 4.77 -1.40 -3.04
C ALA A 82 3.36 -1.01 -3.54
N PHE A 83 3.07 0.30 -3.59
CA PHE A 83 1.79 0.81 -4.08
C PHE A 83 1.57 0.44 -5.55
N PHE A 84 2.52 0.77 -6.43
CA PHE A 84 2.43 0.47 -7.86
C PHE A 84 2.37 -1.04 -8.15
N GLY A 85 3.12 -1.84 -7.39
CA GLY A 85 3.01 -3.31 -7.45
C GLY A 85 1.62 -3.82 -7.04
N SER A 86 0.98 -3.17 -6.07
CA SER A 86 -0.37 -3.55 -5.63
C SER A 86 -1.48 -3.08 -6.57
N VAL A 87 -1.34 -1.93 -7.22
CA VAL A 87 -2.36 -1.42 -8.17
C VAL A 87 -2.15 -1.91 -9.59
N ASN A 88 -1.05 -2.62 -9.86
CA ASN A 88 -0.68 -3.15 -11.18
C ASN A 88 -0.62 -2.06 -12.27
N ILE A 89 -0.11 -0.88 -11.91
CA ILE A 89 0.13 0.27 -12.79
C ILE A 89 1.63 0.53 -12.84
N THR A 90 2.15 0.97 -13.99
CA THR A 90 3.55 1.37 -14.10
C THR A 90 3.77 2.81 -13.61
N MET A 91 4.99 3.10 -13.16
CA MET A 91 5.36 4.43 -12.65
C MET A 91 5.42 5.53 -13.74
N ASP A 92 5.33 5.16 -15.01
CA ASP A 92 5.31 6.11 -16.14
C ASP A 92 3.98 6.13 -16.90
N ASP A 93 2.96 5.42 -16.41
CA ASP A 93 1.66 5.38 -17.06
C ASP A 93 0.96 6.75 -17.05
N SER A 94 0.46 7.14 -18.21
CA SER A 94 -0.55 8.19 -18.33
C SER A 94 -1.92 7.54 -18.18
N ILE A 95 -2.49 7.64 -16.97
CA ILE A 95 -3.77 7.02 -16.65
C ILE A 95 -4.91 7.84 -17.28
N ASP A 96 -5.74 7.17 -18.09
CA ASP A 96 -6.97 7.76 -18.61
C ASP A 96 -8.16 7.44 -17.69
N PHE A 97 -8.49 8.38 -16.81
CA PHE A 97 -9.66 8.25 -15.91
C PHE A 97 -11.00 8.41 -16.63
N ASN A 98 -11.04 8.65 -17.94
CA ASN A 98 -12.29 8.67 -18.70
C ASN A 98 -12.72 7.25 -19.15
N ASP A 99 -11.84 6.25 -19.04
CA ASP A 99 -12.21 4.84 -19.16
C ASP A 99 -12.73 4.34 -17.80
N GLU A 100 -14.04 4.14 -17.71
CA GLU A 100 -14.73 3.70 -16.48
C GLU A 100 -14.17 2.37 -15.96
N THR A 101 -13.74 1.47 -16.85
CA THR A 101 -13.17 0.16 -16.46
C THR A 101 -11.83 0.36 -15.76
N VAL A 102 -10.96 1.19 -16.35
CA VAL A 102 -9.65 1.51 -15.78
C VAL A 102 -9.82 2.27 -14.47
N GLU A 103 -10.71 3.25 -14.42
CA GLU A 103 -11.01 4.02 -13.21
C GLU A 103 -11.48 3.10 -12.07
N GLU A 104 -12.42 2.19 -12.33
CA GLU A 104 -12.93 1.25 -11.33
C GLU A 104 -11.86 0.26 -10.84
N GLU A 105 -11.01 -0.27 -11.73
CA GLU A 105 -9.92 -1.18 -11.36
C GLU A 105 -8.90 -0.51 -10.44
N ILE A 106 -8.50 0.72 -10.78
CA ILE A 106 -7.56 1.50 -9.96
C ILE A 106 -8.20 1.85 -8.62
N HIS A 107 -9.47 2.26 -8.61
CA HIS A 107 -10.19 2.59 -7.38
C HIS A 107 -10.32 1.37 -6.46
N SER A 108 -10.63 0.20 -7.01
CA SER A 108 -10.73 -1.07 -6.28
C SER A 108 -9.39 -1.47 -5.68
N SER A 109 -8.31 -1.35 -6.46
CA SER A 109 -6.94 -1.68 -6.02
C SER A 109 -6.41 -0.71 -4.97
N LEU A 110 -6.64 0.59 -5.13
CA LEU A 110 -6.34 1.61 -4.12
C LEU A 110 -7.06 1.32 -2.81
N ASN A 111 -8.35 0.94 -2.89
CA ASN A 111 -9.13 0.63 -1.70
C ASN A 111 -8.58 -0.61 -0.98
N SER A 112 -8.22 -1.65 -1.74
CA SER A 112 -7.64 -2.90 -1.22
C SER A 112 -6.27 -2.66 -0.59
N PHE A 113 -5.43 -1.83 -1.19
CA PHE A 113 -4.14 -1.44 -0.62
C PHE A 113 -4.30 -0.67 0.71
N ALA A 114 -5.27 0.24 0.79
CA ALA A 114 -5.57 0.96 2.02
C ALA A 114 -6.05 0.03 3.15
N ASP A 115 -6.97 -0.90 2.84
CA ASP A 115 -7.44 -1.91 3.80
C ASP A 115 -6.29 -2.80 4.26
N PHE A 116 -5.41 -3.21 3.35
CA PHE A 116 -4.19 -3.94 3.68
C PHE A 116 -3.27 -3.18 4.65
N LEU A 117 -3.06 -1.88 4.44
CA LEU A 117 -2.27 -1.05 5.35
C LEU A 117 -2.87 -1.04 6.76
N VAL A 118 -4.20 -0.91 6.85
CA VAL A 118 -4.93 -0.93 8.13
C VAL A 118 -4.76 -2.27 8.84
N ASP A 119 -5.05 -3.36 8.15
CA ASP A 119 -5.06 -4.71 8.72
C ASP A 119 -3.67 -5.18 9.19
N ASN A 120 -2.59 -4.70 8.54
CA ASN A 120 -1.23 -5.17 8.81
C ASN A 120 -0.39 -4.21 9.65
N PHE A 121 -0.63 -2.90 9.59
CA PHE A 121 0.25 -1.90 10.22
C PHE A 121 -0.44 -1.00 11.25
N PHE A 122 -1.73 -0.71 11.09
CA PHE A 122 -2.42 0.26 11.96
C PHE A 122 -3.34 -0.38 13.00
N LEU A 123 -3.84 -1.60 12.77
CA LEU A 123 -4.60 -2.33 13.77
C LEU A 123 -3.68 -3.13 14.70
N PRO A 124 -3.94 -3.12 16.01
CA PRO A 124 -3.31 -4.07 16.91
C PRO A 124 -3.66 -5.48 16.42
N ARG A 125 -2.65 -6.31 16.15
CA ARG A 125 -2.88 -7.70 15.78
C ARG A 125 -3.74 -8.30 16.89
N SER A 126 -5.00 -8.64 16.58
CA SER A 126 -5.91 -9.24 17.54
C SER A 126 -5.25 -10.49 18.10
N SER A 127 -4.63 -10.35 19.27
CA SER A 127 -4.22 -11.47 20.08
C SER A 127 -5.51 -12.15 20.44
N SER A 128 -5.81 -13.26 19.79
CA SER A 128 -6.79 -14.20 20.27
C SER A 128 -6.26 -14.65 21.64
N LEU A 129 -6.65 -13.95 22.70
CA LEU A 129 -6.50 -14.37 24.07
C LEU A 129 -7.38 -15.62 24.18
N PRO A 130 -6.83 -16.84 24.33
CA PRO A 130 -7.67 -17.93 24.79
C PRO A 130 -8.02 -17.59 26.25
N LEU A 131 -9.26 -17.20 26.47
CA LEU A 131 -9.86 -17.23 27.80
C LEU A 131 -9.82 -18.68 28.27
N SER A 132 -9.00 -18.96 29.26
CA SER A 132 -9.05 -20.17 30.10
C SER A 132 -8.84 -19.78 31.54
#